data_AF-A0A241WHP1-F1
#
_entry.id   AF-A0A241WHP1-F1
#
_cell.length_a   1.000
_cell.length_b   1.000
_cell.length_c   1.000
_cell.angle_alpha   90.00
_cell.angle_beta   90.00
_cell.angle_gamma   90.00
#
_symmetry.space_group_name_H-M   'P 1'
#
loop_
_entity.id
_entity.type
_entity.pdbx_description
1 polymer ?
#
loop_
_entity_poly.entity_id
_entity_poly.type
_entity_poly.pdbx_seq_one_letter_code
_entity_poly.pdbx_strand_id
1 'polypeptide(L)'
;MSNQTDHTIVRLRVPPELKKQIEESAENNNRSQSAEMVARLEDSFVASVSAGNSQADIKIIPLRDGKKRVIYGKLLNTLDLDYTQSLSDLKVDIELALETLSRSSIWKALQFLTKDVIVAQGNNHLNIVENGKKGLGWLVVEDHYVSTSKKSDESKLL
;
A
#
# COMPACT_ATOMS: atom_id res chain seq x y z
N MET A 1 -34.33 -6.26 -18.30
CA MET A 1 -34.28 -7.04 -17.04
C MET A 1 -32.82 -7.35 -16.79
N SER A 2 -32.18 -6.70 -15.80
CA SER A 2 -30.75 -6.83 -15.56
C SER A 2 -30.43 -8.12 -14.79
N ASN A 3 -29.58 -8.97 -15.37
CA ASN A 3 -29.09 -10.21 -14.76
C ASN A 3 -28.23 -9.89 -13.53
N GLN A 4 -28.77 -10.14 -12.35
CA GLN A 4 -28.04 -10.08 -11.09
C GLN A 4 -27.44 -11.47 -10.82
N THR A 5 -26.38 -11.84 -11.53
CA THR A 5 -25.66 -13.12 -11.31
C THR A 5 -24.17 -12.92 -11.51
N ASP A 6 -23.42 -12.74 -10.42
CA ASP A 6 -21.95 -12.88 -10.43
C ASP A 6 -21.38 -13.30 -9.06
N HIS A 7 -22.21 -13.82 -8.16
CA HIS A 7 -21.78 -14.29 -6.85
C HIS A 7 -22.37 -15.67 -6.53
N THR A 8 -21.50 -16.56 -6.05
CA THR A 8 -21.88 -17.90 -5.56
C THR A 8 -22.09 -17.86 -4.05
N ILE A 9 -23.19 -18.45 -3.57
CA ILE A 9 -23.48 -18.52 -2.13
C ILE A 9 -22.68 -19.66 -1.50
N VAL A 10 -21.85 -19.33 -0.51
CA VAL A 10 -21.08 -20.32 0.27
C VAL A 10 -21.72 -20.46 1.66
N ARG A 11 -22.01 -21.71 2.07
CA ARG A 11 -22.52 -22.01 3.42
C ARG A 11 -21.37 -22.43 4.33
N LEU A 12 -20.96 -21.55 5.23
CA LEU A 12 -19.87 -21.79 6.17
C LEU A 12 -20.40 -22.22 7.54
N ARG A 13 -19.70 -23.15 8.21
CA ARG A 13 -19.92 -23.44 9.64
C ARG A 13 -18.91 -22.66 10.45
N VAL A 14 -19.39 -21.82 11.35
CA VAL A 14 -18.58 -20.88 12.12
C VAL A 14 -18.84 -21.08 13.62
N PRO A 15 -17.80 -21.20 14.46
CA PRO A 15 -17.96 -21.23 15.92
C PRO A 15 -18.68 -19.97 16.44
N PRO A 16 -19.48 -20.07 17.52
CA PRO A 16 -20.25 -18.94 18.04
C PRO A 16 -19.37 -17.75 18.44
N GLU A 17 -18.20 -18.00 19.04
CA GLU A 17 -17.24 -16.95 19.39
C GLU A 17 -16.74 -16.18 18.17
N LEU A 18 -16.42 -16.89 17.09
CA LEU A 18 -15.90 -16.26 15.87
C LEU A 18 -17.00 -15.47 15.16
N LYS A 19 -18.24 -15.96 15.17
CA LYS A 19 -19.39 -15.22 14.66
C LYS A 19 -19.55 -13.88 15.40
N LYS A 20 -19.45 -13.88 16.73
CA LYS A 20 -19.55 -12.67 17.55
C LYS A 20 -18.46 -11.66 17.20
N GLN A 21 -17.22 -12.10 17.02
CA GLN A 21 -16.12 -11.23 16.59
C GLN A 21 -16.36 -10.61 15.20
N ILE A 22 -16.94 -11.38 14.26
CA ILE A 22 -17.30 -10.87 12.93
C ILE A 22 -18.38 -9.80 13.06
N GLU A 23 -19.38 -9.99 13.92
CA GLU A 23 -20.46 -9.04 14.15
C GLU A 23 -19.93 -7.72 14.74
N GLU A 24 -19.16 -7.78 15.81
CA GLU A 24 -18.53 -6.60 16.43
C GLU A 24 -17.60 -5.87 15.44
N SER A 25 -16.79 -6.61 14.69
CA SER A 25 -15.91 -6.04 13.66
C SER A 25 -16.71 -5.37 12.54
N ALA A 26 -17.81 -5.99 12.09
CA ALA A 26 -18.64 -5.47 11.03
C ALA A 26 -19.30 -4.14 11.43
N GLU A 27 -19.79 -4.04 12.67
CA GLU A 27 -20.34 -2.80 13.23
C GLU A 27 -19.28 -1.69 13.30
N ASN A 28 -18.11 -1.98 13.86
CA ASN A 28 -17.01 -1.02 13.95
C ASN A 28 -16.56 -0.50 12.56
N ASN A 29 -16.65 -1.36 11.55
CA ASN A 29 -16.27 -1.05 10.17
C ASN A 29 -17.45 -0.56 9.30
N ASN A 30 -18.63 -0.35 9.88
CA ASN A 30 -19.84 0.11 9.17
C ASN A 30 -20.19 -0.73 7.91
N ARG A 31 -20.06 -2.05 8.01
CA ARG A 31 -20.27 -3.02 6.92
C ARG A 31 -21.21 -4.16 7.36
N SER A 32 -21.72 -4.94 6.40
CA SER A 32 -22.48 -6.15 6.74
C SER A 32 -21.55 -7.29 7.20
N GLN A 33 -22.07 -8.25 7.97
CA GLN A 33 -21.31 -9.43 8.39
C GLN A 33 -20.76 -10.21 7.19
N SER A 34 -21.54 -10.33 6.10
CA SER A 34 -21.07 -10.95 4.86
C SER A 34 -19.93 -10.19 4.21
N ALA A 35 -20.00 -8.86 4.17
CA ALA A 35 -18.91 -8.02 3.65
C ALA A 35 -17.66 -8.11 4.54
N GLU A 36 -17.81 -8.24 5.86
CA GLU A 36 -16.70 -8.44 6.80
C GLU A 36 -16.00 -9.78 6.53
N MET A 37 -16.77 -10.85 6.36
CA MET A 37 -16.22 -12.18 6.04
C MET A 37 -15.47 -12.20 4.72
N VAL A 38 -16.04 -11.57 3.68
CA VAL A 38 -15.40 -11.47 2.36
C VAL A 38 -14.09 -10.70 2.47
N ALA A 39 -14.09 -9.51 3.08
CA ALA A 39 -12.88 -8.70 3.23
C ALA A 39 -11.77 -9.42 4.00
N ARG A 40 -12.11 -10.15 5.08
CA ARG A 40 -11.11 -10.95 5.82
C ARG A 40 -10.54 -12.10 5.01
N LEU A 41 -11.37 -12.75 4.19
CA LEU A 41 -10.92 -13.81 3.30
C LEU A 41 -10.00 -13.23 2.22
N GLU A 42 -10.37 -12.12 1.61
CA GLU A 42 -9.56 -11.40 0.62
C GLU A 42 -8.21 -10.97 1.20
N ASP A 43 -8.21 -10.36 2.39
CA ASP A 43 -6.99 -10.02 3.14
C ASP A 43 -6.10 -11.24 3.37
N SER A 44 -6.68 -12.41 3.63
CA SER A 44 -5.90 -13.64 3.82
C SER A 44 -5.18 -14.09 2.54
N PHE A 45 -5.79 -13.87 1.36
CA PHE A 45 -5.15 -14.16 0.08
C PHE A 45 -4.06 -13.13 -0.24
N VAL A 46 -4.27 -11.85 0.08
CA VAL A 46 -3.23 -10.81 -0.05
C VAL A 46 -2.06 -11.07 0.90
N ALA A 47 -2.35 -11.47 2.14
CA ALA A 47 -1.36 -11.85 3.12
C ALA A 47 -0.56 -13.09 2.70
N SER A 48 -1.16 -14.04 1.96
CA SER A 48 -0.44 -15.19 1.42
C SER A 48 0.54 -14.82 0.29
N VAL A 49 0.18 -13.85 -0.55
CA VAL A 49 1.10 -13.26 -1.56
C VAL A 49 2.19 -12.43 -0.88
N SER A 50 1.85 -11.79 0.24
CA SER A 50 2.74 -10.95 1.04
C SER A 50 3.46 -11.70 2.16
N ALA A 51 3.28 -13.02 2.32
CA ALA A 51 3.94 -13.81 3.36
C ALA A 51 5.45 -13.96 3.10
N GLY A 52 5.93 -13.55 1.92
CA GLY A 52 7.34 -13.28 1.65
C GLY A 52 7.80 -11.86 2.03
N ASN A 53 6.88 -10.90 2.16
CA ASN A 53 7.18 -9.49 2.43
C ASN A 53 6.88 -9.19 3.90
N SER A 54 7.77 -9.71 4.75
CA SER A 54 7.92 -9.21 6.11
C SER A 54 8.12 -7.70 6.05
N GLN A 55 7.46 -7.00 6.97
CA GLN A 55 7.59 -5.59 7.33
C GLN A 55 9.04 -5.04 7.29
N ALA A 56 9.65 -4.83 6.11
CA ALA A 56 10.94 -4.14 5.92
C ALA A 56 11.43 -4.06 4.46
N ASP A 57 10.60 -4.26 3.42
CA ASP A 57 11.06 -4.01 2.05
C ASP A 57 11.31 -2.49 1.90
N ILE A 58 12.59 -2.13 1.93
CA ILE A 58 13.11 -0.77 1.83
C ILE A 58 14.10 -0.74 0.68
N LYS A 59 13.90 0.18 -0.26
CA LYS A 59 14.82 0.48 -1.35
C LYS A 59 15.38 1.89 -1.14
N ILE A 60 16.69 2.05 -1.26
CA ILE A 60 17.34 3.35 -1.20
C ILE A 60 18.10 3.56 -2.50
N ILE A 61 17.82 4.67 -3.19
CA ILE A 61 18.50 5.03 -4.44
C ILE A 61 19.11 6.43 -4.34
N PRO A 62 20.25 6.68 -4.99
CA PRO A 62 20.77 8.03 -5.15
C PRO A 62 19.95 8.80 -6.18
N LEU A 63 19.72 10.09 -5.92
CA LEU A 63 19.17 11.04 -6.89
C LEU A 63 20.26 11.96 -7.43
N ARG A 64 20.01 12.55 -8.60
CA ARG A 64 20.99 13.39 -9.31
C ARG A 64 21.35 14.68 -8.57
N ASP A 65 20.48 15.15 -7.69
CA ASP A 65 20.62 16.38 -6.91
C ASP A 65 21.39 16.19 -5.59
N GLY A 66 22.02 15.03 -5.39
CA GLY A 66 22.77 14.70 -4.18
C GLY A 66 21.89 14.22 -3.01
N LYS A 67 20.58 14.07 -3.22
CA LYS A 67 19.68 13.42 -2.26
C LYS A 67 19.70 11.91 -2.40
N LYS A 68 19.15 11.23 -1.40
CA LYS A 68 18.76 9.83 -1.48
C LYS A 68 17.25 9.72 -1.38
N ARG A 69 16.67 8.87 -2.21
CA ARG A 69 15.27 8.50 -2.13
C ARG A 69 15.13 7.18 -1.40
N VAL A 70 14.30 7.17 -0.37
CA VAL A 70 13.92 5.99 0.40
C VAL A 70 12.52 5.60 -0.03
N ILE A 71 12.34 4.34 -0.43
CA ILE A 71 11.05 3.78 -0.85
C ILE A 71 10.75 2.58 0.02
N TYR A 72 9.54 2.50 0.56
CA TYR A 72 9.12 1.37 1.39
C TYR A 72 7.62 1.16 1.34
N GLY A 73 7.17 -0.03 1.71
CA GLY A 73 5.74 -0.37 1.82
C GLY A 73 5.38 -1.68 1.14
N LYS A 74 4.14 -2.13 1.39
CA LYS A 74 3.65 -3.45 0.97
C LYS A 74 3.70 -3.69 -0.55
N LEU A 75 3.65 -2.63 -1.35
CA LEU A 75 3.61 -2.69 -2.81
C LEU A 75 4.94 -2.37 -3.48
N LEU A 76 6.02 -2.14 -2.72
CA LEU A 76 7.33 -1.77 -3.27
C LEU A 76 7.81 -2.76 -4.35
N ASN A 77 7.73 -4.06 -4.07
CA ASN A 77 8.18 -5.10 -4.99
C ASN A 77 7.09 -5.53 -5.99
N THR A 78 5.89 -4.96 -5.90
CA THR A 78 4.75 -5.24 -6.78
C THR A 78 4.66 -4.23 -7.91
N LEU A 79 5.03 -2.98 -7.65
CA LEU A 79 4.98 -1.89 -8.61
C LEU A 79 6.35 -1.71 -9.27
N ASP A 80 6.44 -2.03 -10.55
CA ASP A 80 7.63 -1.76 -11.35
C ASP A 80 7.60 -0.30 -11.83
N LEU A 81 8.22 0.58 -11.04
CA LEU A 81 8.24 2.03 -11.27
C LEU A 81 9.68 2.52 -11.43
N ASP A 82 9.87 3.51 -12.31
CA ASP A 82 11.12 4.27 -12.32
C ASP A 82 11.13 5.22 -11.12
N TYR A 83 11.90 4.90 -10.10
CA TYR A 83 12.01 5.74 -8.90
C TYR A 83 13.00 6.90 -9.06
N THR A 84 13.72 7.01 -10.19
CA THR A 84 14.77 8.03 -10.38
C THR A 84 14.25 9.39 -10.86
N GLN A 85 12.99 9.45 -11.30
CA GLN A 85 12.30 10.64 -11.79
C GLN A 85 11.85 11.59 -10.67
N SER A 86 11.28 12.75 -11.02
CA SER A 86 10.79 13.73 -10.03
C SER A 86 9.60 13.16 -9.22
N LEU A 87 9.33 13.71 -8.02
CA LEU A 87 8.16 13.28 -7.24
C LEU A 87 6.84 13.55 -7.99
N SER A 88 6.77 14.60 -8.79
CA SER A 88 5.57 14.93 -9.57
C SER A 88 5.32 13.93 -10.69
N ASP A 89 6.37 13.51 -11.40
CA ASP A 89 6.23 12.52 -12.48
C ASP A 89 5.97 11.12 -11.89
N LEU A 90 6.72 10.76 -10.84
CA LEU A 90 6.52 9.49 -10.13
C LEU A 90 5.11 9.37 -9.53
N LYS A 91 4.53 10.48 -9.07
CA LYS A 91 3.14 10.49 -8.60
C LYS A 91 2.18 10.03 -9.69
N VAL A 92 2.30 10.57 -10.91
CA VAL A 92 1.44 10.23 -12.04
C VAL A 92 1.55 8.74 -12.36
N ASP A 93 2.77 8.20 -12.38
CA ASP A 93 3.00 6.78 -12.64
C ASP A 93 2.43 5.88 -11.54
N ILE A 94 2.54 6.26 -10.27
CA ILE A 94 1.90 5.52 -9.16
C ILE A 94 0.38 5.56 -9.32
N GLU A 95 -0.22 6.71 -9.63
CA GLU A 95 -1.66 6.83 -9.84
C GLU A 95 -2.14 5.94 -11.00
N LEU A 96 -1.40 5.93 -12.12
CA LEU A 96 -1.68 5.06 -13.27
C LEU A 96 -1.54 3.57 -12.92
N ALA A 97 -0.51 3.20 -12.15
CA ALA A 97 -0.30 1.82 -11.72
C ALA A 97 -1.42 1.36 -10.77
N LEU A 98 -1.86 2.22 -9.86
CA LEU A 98 -3.01 1.96 -8.97
C LEU A 98 -4.31 1.84 -9.75
N GLU A 99 -4.55 2.70 -10.75
CA GLU A 99 -5.71 2.60 -11.63
C GLU A 99 -5.70 1.28 -12.40
N THR A 100 -4.56 0.92 -12.99
CA THR A 100 -4.40 -0.34 -13.74
C THR A 100 -4.64 -1.55 -12.85
N LEU A 101 -4.08 -1.52 -11.65
CA LEU A 101 -4.32 -2.53 -10.64
C LEU A 101 -5.81 -2.57 -10.26
N SER A 102 -6.47 -1.44 -10.02
CA SER A 102 -7.90 -1.37 -9.66
C SER A 102 -8.83 -2.08 -10.67
N ARG A 103 -8.43 -2.12 -11.94
CA ARG A 103 -9.16 -2.79 -13.02
C ARG A 103 -8.95 -4.31 -13.04
N SER A 104 -7.93 -4.83 -12.36
CA SER A 104 -7.66 -6.25 -12.19
C SER A 104 -8.57 -6.89 -11.12
N SER A 105 -8.98 -8.13 -11.33
CA SER A 105 -9.78 -8.91 -10.36
C SER A 105 -9.09 -9.07 -9.00
N ILE A 106 -7.76 -8.95 -8.94
CA ILE A 106 -6.96 -8.99 -7.71
C ILE A 106 -7.24 -7.78 -6.82
N TRP A 107 -7.60 -6.65 -7.42
CA TRP A 107 -7.80 -5.38 -6.72
C TRP A 107 -9.26 -5.08 -6.45
N LYS A 108 -10.20 -5.71 -7.18
CA LYS A 108 -11.59 -5.80 -6.74
C LYS A 108 -11.71 -6.41 -5.35
N ALA A 109 -10.82 -7.34 -5.00
CA ALA A 109 -10.72 -7.92 -3.67
C ALA A 109 -10.08 -6.97 -2.62
N LEU A 110 -9.31 -5.95 -3.03
CA LEU A 110 -8.83 -4.88 -2.12
C LEU A 110 -9.77 -3.66 -2.09
N GLN A 111 -10.60 -3.47 -3.11
CA GLN A 111 -11.51 -2.32 -3.28
C GLN A 111 -12.60 -2.23 -2.20
N PHE A 112 -12.88 -3.32 -1.48
CA PHE A 112 -13.83 -3.30 -0.36
C PHE A 112 -13.28 -2.60 0.90
N LEU A 113 -12.02 -2.17 0.90
CA LEU A 113 -11.40 -1.54 2.07
C LEU A 113 -11.34 -0.01 2.02
N THR A 114 -11.26 0.66 0.87
CA THR A 114 -11.14 2.15 0.83
C THR A 114 -11.68 2.72 -0.49
N LYS A 115 -12.77 3.52 -0.45
CA LYS A 115 -13.41 4.07 -1.68
C LYS A 115 -12.62 5.19 -2.35
N ASP A 116 -11.67 5.80 -1.65
CA ASP A 116 -10.93 6.97 -2.10
C ASP A 116 -9.42 6.78 -1.83
N VAL A 117 -8.77 5.93 -2.63
CA VAL A 117 -7.31 5.79 -2.63
C VAL A 117 -6.71 6.85 -3.53
N ILE A 118 -5.83 7.68 -2.98
CA ILE A 118 -5.09 8.70 -3.74
C ILE A 118 -3.60 8.67 -3.39
N VAL A 119 -2.78 9.27 -4.25
CA VAL A 119 -1.38 9.53 -3.98
C VAL A 119 -1.22 10.96 -3.45
N ALA A 120 -0.98 11.08 -2.15
CA ALA A 120 -0.68 12.36 -1.52
C ALA A 120 0.77 12.75 -1.77
N GLN A 121 0.99 14.01 -2.14
CA GLN A 121 2.33 14.58 -2.37
C GLN A 121 2.58 15.73 -1.40
N GLY A 122 3.66 15.61 -0.65
CA GLY A 122 4.28 16.71 0.09
C GLY A 122 5.51 17.24 -0.64
N ASN A 123 6.25 18.14 0.01
CA ASN A 123 7.43 18.77 -0.59
C ASN A 123 8.53 17.76 -0.96
N ASN A 124 8.73 16.74 -0.12
CA ASN A 124 9.81 15.75 -0.26
C ASN A 124 9.29 14.30 -0.15
N HIS A 125 7.99 14.06 -0.23
CA HIS A 125 7.47 12.70 -0.09
C HIS A 125 6.19 12.45 -0.88
N LEU A 126 5.97 11.17 -1.21
CA LEU A 126 4.71 10.63 -1.71
C LEU A 126 4.22 9.55 -0.75
N ASN A 127 2.90 9.47 -0.55
CA ASN A 127 2.28 8.43 0.24
C ASN A 127 0.93 8.04 -0.35
N ILE A 128 0.65 6.74 -0.39
CA ILE A 128 -0.67 6.23 -0.74
C ILE A 128 -1.56 6.32 0.51
N VAL A 129 -2.63 7.11 0.40
CA VAL A 129 -3.54 7.42 1.51
C VAL A 129 -4.99 7.10 1.17
N GLU A 130 -5.77 6.80 2.20
CA GLU A 130 -7.22 6.77 2.13
C GLU A 130 -7.81 8.14 2.47
N ASN A 131 -8.76 8.60 1.64
CA ASN A 131 -9.53 9.82 1.85
C ASN A 131 -8.67 11.07 2.09
N GLY A 132 -7.44 11.08 1.57
CA GLY A 132 -6.47 12.16 1.78
C GLY A 132 -5.98 12.34 3.23
N LYS A 133 -6.30 11.43 4.16
CA LYS A 133 -6.04 11.62 5.60
C LYS A 133 -5.17 10.55 6.24
N LYS A 134 -5.33 9.28 5.87
CA LYS A 134 -4.64 8.16 6.55
C LYS A 134 -3.72 7.42 5.59
N GLY A 135 -2.43 7.37 5.93
CA GLY A 135 -1.44 6.54 5.23
C GLY A 135 -1.81 5.06 5.31
N LEU A 136 -1.83 4.39 4.16
CA LEU A 136 -2.16 2.98 4.06
C LEU A 136 -0.96 2.05 4.25
N GLY A 137 0.26 2.60 4.25
CA GLY A 137 1.51 1.83 4.31
C GLY A 137 1.75 0.98 3.06
N TRP A 138 1.08 1.31 1.96
CA TRP A 138 1.17 0.57 0.70
C TRP A 138 2.43 0.94 -0.08
N LEU A 139 2.70 2.24 -0.20
CA LEU A 139 3.93 2.76 -0.76
C LEU A 139 4.18 4.14 -0.17
N VAL A 140 5.38 4.36 0.31
CA VAL A 140 5.90 5.64 0.76
C VAL A 140 7.22 5.89 0.05
N VAL A 141 7.39 7.10 -0.45
CA VAL A 141 8.61 7.57 -1.13
C VAL A 141 9.05 8.85 -0.44
N GLU A 142 10.31 8.95 -0.03
CA GLU A 142 10.83 10.12 0.67
C GLU A 142 12.21 10.52 0.15
N ASP A 143 12.40 11.81 -0.11
CA ASP A 143 13.65 12.40 -0.54
C ASP A 143 14.39 13.04 0.64
N HIS A 144 15.60 12.55 0.91
CA HIS A 144 16.43 12.94 2.04
C HIS A 144 17.75 13.55 1.57
N TYR A 145 18.12 14.70 2.14
CA TYR A 145 19.46 15.24 1.97
C TYR A 145 20.47 14.40 2.74
N VAL A 146 21.60 14.06 2.11
CA VAL A 146 22.70 13.39 2.79
C VAL A 146 23.79 14.43 3.05
N SER A 147 23.98 14.86 4.29
CA SER A 147 25.15 15.68 4.61
C SER A 147 26.39 14.80 4.52
N THR A 148 27.26 15.07 3.54
CA THR A 148 28.59 14.46 3.49
C THR A 148 29.52 15.21 4.45
N SER A 149 29.21 15.21 5.75
CA SER A 149 30.05 15.82 6.79
C SER A 149 30.71 14.74 7.64
N LYS A 150 31.46 13.84 7.01
CA LYS A 150 32.53 13.03 7.63
C LYS A 150 33.56 12.65 6.56
N LYS A 151 34.45 13.57 6.21
CA LYS A 151 35.75 13.29 5.58
C LYS A 151 36.66 14.53 5.70
N SER A 152 37.16 14.77 6.90
CA SER A 152 38.28 15.69 7.12
C SER A 152 38.91 15.44 8.50
N ASP A 153 39.41 14.23 8.75
CA ASP A 153 40.24 13.94 9.93
C ASP A 153 41.35 12.90 9.65
N GLU A 154 41.83 12.82 8.40
CA GLU A 154 43.03 12.04 8.05
C GLU A 154 44.03 12.88 7.23
N SER A 155 44.35 14.07 7.71
CA SER A 155 45.45 14.88 7.14
C SER A 155 46.15 15.70 8.21
N LYS A 156 46.53 15.06 9.32
CA LYS A 156 47.50 15.60 10.31
C LYS A 156 48.29 14.47 10.97
N LEU A 157 49.02 13.71 10.18
CA LEU A 157 50.20 12.96 10.64
C LEU A 157 51.18 12.89 9.49
N LEU A 158 51.97 13.95 9.31
CA LEU A 158 53.36 13.97 8.85
C LEU A 158 53.93 15.36 9.15
#